data_AF-A0A926L3H3-F1
#
_entry.id   AF-A0A926L3H3-F1
#
_cell.length_a   1.000
_cell.length_b   1.000
_cell.length_c   1.000
_cell.angle_alpha   90.00
_cell.angle_beta   90.00
_cell.angle_gamma   90.00
#
_symmetry.space_group_name_H-M   'P 1'
#
loop_
_entity.id
_entity.type
_entity.pdbx_description
1 polymer ?
#
loop_
_entity_poly.entity_id
_entity_poly.type
_entity_poly.pdbx_seq_one_letter_code
_entity_poly.pdbx_strand_id
1 'polypeptide(L)'
;MNRGRARLGFVLALLLLFLPVALLDAGSLSATVALAATAAAGAALAVCAVVASRCAPAVPPTRVRTAIRDRARRTAFLPQRDPDAPGRRRPRAPGHALPATTA
;
A
#
# COMPACT_ATOMS: atom_id res chain seq x y z
N MET A 1 -11.82 -3.85 -6.15
CA MET A 1 -11.81 -3.52 -4.71
C MET A 1 -12.23 -2.05 -4.45
N ASN A 2 -13.24 -1.50 -5.15
CA ASN A 2 -13.43 -0.04 -5.24
C ASN A 2 -14.81 0.47 -4.77
N ARG A 3 -15.81 -0.41 -4.63
CA ARG A 3 -17.18 0.00 -4.27
C ARG A 3 -17.27 0.53 -2.82
N GLY A 4 -16.47 -0.02 -1.89
CA GLY A 4 -16.43 0.42 -0.50
C GLY A 4 -15.84 1.84 -0.34
N ARG A 5 -14.80 2.17 -1.11
CA ARG A 5 -14.18 3.50 -1.10
C ARG A 5 -15.11 4.57 -1.67
N ALA A 6 -15.85 4.25 -2.73
CA ALA A 6 -16.85 5.15 -3.30
C ALA A 6 -18.00 5.43 -2.33
N ARG A 7 -18.50 4.40 -1.63
CA ARG A 7 -19.53 4.56 -0.60
C ARG A 7 -19.05 5.39 0.58
N LEU A 8 -17.81 5.16 1.04
CA LEU A 8 -17.22 5.94 2.13
C LEU A 8 -17.06 7.42 1.76
N GLY A 9 -16.61 7.71 0.53
CA GLY A 9 -16.50 9.07 0.02
C GLY A 9 -17.86 9.78 -0.08
N PHE A 10 -18.90 9.06 -0.53
CA PHE A 10 -20.26 9.60 -0.59
C PHE A 10 -20.83 9.93 0.79
N VAL A 11 -20.65 9.05 1.78
CA VAL A 11 -21.07 9.28 3.16
C VAL A 11 -20.33 10.47 3.78
N LEU A 12 -19.02 10.58 3.54
CA LEU A 12 -18.21 11.69 4.04
C LEU A 12 -18.65 13.03 3.44
N ALA A 13 -18.95 13.07 2.14
CA ALA A 13 -19.45 14.27 1.47
C ALA A 13 -20.82 14.71 2.01
N LEU A 14 -21.73 13.76 2.24
CA LEU A 14 -23.02 14.02 2.89
C LEU A 14 -22.85 14.60 4.29
N LEU A 15 -21.95 14.02 5.10
CA LEU A 15 -21.67 14.52 6.44
C LEU A 15 -21.11 15.95 6.41
N LEU A 16 -20.14 16.23 5.53
CA LEU A 16 -19.55 17.56 5.37
C LEU A 16 -20.57 18.62 4.91
N LEU A 17 -21.62 18.22 4.17
CA LEU A 17 -22.65 19.13 3.70
C LEU A 17 -23.76 19.35 4.72
N PHE A 18 -24.24 18.30 5.38
CA PHE A 18 -25.36 18.39 6.31
C PHE A 18 -24.99 18.94 7.70
N LEU A 19 -23.77 18.65 8.17
CA LEU A 19 -23.29 19.13 9.46
C LEU A 19 -23.26 20.68 9.57
N PRO A 20 -22.71 21.45 8.62
CA PRO A 20 -22.74 22.91 8.70
C PRO A 20 -24.16 23.47 8.64
N VAL A 21 -25.07 22.87 7.85
CA VAL A 21 -26.48 23.30 7.78
C VAL A 21 -27.17 23.14 9.13
N ALA A 22 -26.94 22.02 9.82
CA ALA A 22 -27.47 21.81 11.18
C ALA A 22 -26.88 22.77 12.22
N LEU A 23 -25.59 23.13 12.10
CA LEU A 23 -24.93 24.09 13.00
C LEU A 23 -25.34 25.56 12.75
N LEU A 24 -25.71 25.90 11.51
CA LEU A 24 -26.30 27.19 11.16
C LEU A 24 -27.67 27.38 11.83
N ASP A 25 -28.51 26.35 11.81
CA ASP A 25 -29.83 26.37 12.46
C ASP A 25 -29.72 26.49 13.99
N ALA A 26 -28.65 25.96 14.57
CA ALA A 26 -28.31 26.12 15.99
C ALA A 26 -27.71 27.50 16.36
N GLY A 27 -27.57 28.44 15.41
CA GLY A 27 -27.14 29.83 15.66
C GLY A 27 -25.64 30.03 15.94
N SER A 28 -24.80 29.02 15.70
CA SER A 28 -23.38 29.02 16.11
C SER A 28 -22.42 29.44 14.98
N LEU A 29 -22.42 30.72 14.61
CA LEU A 29 -21.61 31.25 13.50
C LEU A 29 -20.12 30.86 13.60
N SER A 30 -19.51 30.93 14.79
CA SER A 30 -18.10 30.55 14.99
C SER A 30 -17.83 29.07 14.66
N ALA A 31 -18.74 28.17 15.04
CA ALA A 31 -18.62 26.74 14.75
C ALA A 31 -18.82 26.46 13.25
N THR A 32 -19.72 27.19 12.58
CA THR A 32 -19.90 27.07 11.12
C THR A 32 -18.67 27.53 10.35
N VAL A 33 -18.01 28.62 10.78
CA VAL A 33 -16.78 29.11 10.15
C VAL A 33 -15.60 28.16 10.38
N ALA A 34 -15.41 27.68 11.61
CA ALA A 34 -14.36 26.71 11.92
C ALA A 34 -14.53 25.40 11.12
N LEU A 35 -15.78 24.94 10.97
CA LEU A 35 -16.10 23.75 10.18
C LEU A 35 -15.88 23.99 8.68
N ALA A 36 -16.31 25.14 8.16
CA ALA A 36 -16.09 25.53 6.76
C ALA A 36 -14.59 25.63 6.43
N ALA A 37 -13.78 26.22 7.31
CA ALA A 37 -12.33 26.29 7.17
C ALA A 37 -11.69 24.89 7.16
N THR A 38 -12.14 24.02 8.07
CA THR A 38 -11.65 22.62 8.14
C THR A 38 -12.04 21.83 6.89
N ALA A 39 -13.26 22.00 6.40
CA ALA A 39 -13.73 21.37 5.17
C ALA A 39 -12.94 21.86 3.93
N ALA A 40 -12.68 23.17 3.84
CA ALA A 40 -11.87 23.74 2.77
C ALA A 40 -10.43 23.22 2.79
N ALA A 41 -9.80 23.16 3.96
CA ALA A 41 -8.47 22.57 4.13
C ALA A 41 -8.46 21.08 3.76
N GLY A 42 -9.47 20.32 4.20
CA GLY A 42 -9.64 18.91 3.86
C GLY A 42 -9.81 18.69 2.36
N ALA A 43 -10.61 19.53 1.68
CA ALA A 43 -10.79 19.47 0.23
C ALA A 43 -9.48 19.78 -0.52
N ALA A 44 -8.74 20.80 -0.10
CA ALA A 44 -7.44 21.12 -0.68
C ALA A 44 -6.45 19.95 -0.53
N LEU A 45 -6.37 19.34 0.66
CA LEU A 45 -5.53 18.17 0.91
C LEU A 45 -5.96 16.96 0.06
N ALA A 46 -7.26 16.73 -0.09
CA ALA A 46 -7.78 15.65 -0.94
C ALA A 46 -7.41 15.86 -2.41
N VAL A 47 -7.54 17.08 -2.93
CA VAL A 47 -7.10 17.43 -4.28
C VAL A 47 -5.59 17.21 -4.44
N CYS A 48 -4.77 17.70 -3.50
CA CYS A 48 -3.33 17.47 -3.51
C CYS A 48 -2.98 15.97 -3.52
N ALA A 49 -3.66 15.17 -2.69
CA ALA A 49 -3.45 13.73 -2.64
C ALA A 49 -3.84 13.03 -3.96
N VAL A 50 -4.95 13.43 -4.57
CA VAL A 50 -5.38 12.89 -5.87
C VAL A 50 -4.37 13.27 -6.95
N VAL A 51 -3.96 14.53 -7.04
CA VAL A 51 -2.94 14.99 -8.00
C VAL A 51 -1.64 14.22 -7.80
N ALA A 52 -1.14 14.13 -6.56
CA ALA A 52 0.06 13.35 -6.24
C ALA A 52 -0.06 11.88 -6.64
N SER A 53 -1.23 11.27 -6.43
CA SER A 53 -1.47 9.87 -6.83
C SER A 53 -1.50 9.68 -8.35
N ARG A 54 -1.96 10.68 -9.11
CA ARG A 54 -1.99 10.66 -10.58
C ARG A 54 -0.63 10.95 -11.20
N CYS A 55 0.19 11.75 -10.53
CA CYS A 55 1.58 12.00 -10.90
C CYS A 55 2.51 10.82 -10.55
N ALA A 56 2.06 9.86 -9.73
CA ALA A 56 2.84 8.67 -9.43
C ALA A 56 3.08 7.87 -10.73
N PRO A 57 4.34 7.59 -11.11
CA PRO A 57 4.63 6.85 -12.32
C PRO A 57 3.95 5.47 -12.30
N ALA A 58 3.28 5.11 -13.39
CA ALA A 58 2.75 3.77 -13.57
C ALA A 58 3.91 2.79 -13.74
N VAL A 59 4.33 2.14 -12.66
CA VAL A 59 5.44 1.18 -12.66
C VAL A 59 4.90 -0.20 -12.99
N PRO A 60 5.35 -0.85 -14.09
CA PRO A 60 4.94 -2.21 -14.38
C PRO A 60 5.43 -3.14 -13.26
N PRO A 61 4.67 -4.18 -12.88
CA PRO A 61 5.01 -5.05 -11.75
C PRO A 61 6.36 -5.76 -11.95
N THR A 62 6.78 -5.95 -13.20
CA THR A 62 8.11 -6.46 -13.57
C THR A 62 9.24 -5.54 -13.13
N ARG A 63 9.06 -4.22 -13.15
CA ARG A 63 10.09 -3.24 -12.72
C ARG A 63 10.33 -3.28 -11.22
N VAL A 64 9.32 -3.62 -10.42
CA VAL A 64 9.49 -3.85 -8.97
C VAL A 64 10.39 -5.06 -8.76
N ARG A 65 10.14 -6.17 -9.47
CA ARG A 65 10.97 -7.38 -9.41
C ARG A 65 12.40 -7.11 -9.87
N THR A 66 12.60 -6.37 -10.95
CA THR A 66 13.95 -6.04 -11.43
C THR A 66 14.67 -5.08 -10.47
N ALA A 67 13.98 -4.09 -9.90
CA ALA A 67 14.57 -3.20 -8.90
C ALA A 67 14.97 -3.93 -7.62
N ILE A 68 14.16 -4.89 -7.16
CA ILE A 68 14.50 -5.76 -6.02
C ILE A 68 15.73 -6.61 -6.35
N ARG A 69 15.76 -7.23 -7.53
CA ARG A 69 16.91 -8.04 -7.98
C ARG A 69 18.19 -7.21 -8.13
N ASP A 70 18.08 -5.99 -8.68
CA ASP A 70 19.20 -5.07 -8.85
C ASP A 70 19.73 -4.55 -7.49
N ARG A 71 18.82 -4.32 -6.53
CA ARG A 71 19.18 -4.03 -5.14
C ARG A 71 19.88 -5.22 -4.46
N ALA A 72 19.37 -6.44 -4.66
CA ALA A 72 19.96 -7.66 -4.10
C ALA A 72 21.38 -7.90 -4.65
N ARG A 73 21.60 -7.68 -5.96
CA ARG A 73 22.93 -7.76 -6.60
C ARG A 73 23.94 -6.78 -6.00
N ARG A 74 23.53 -5.54 -5.71
CA ARG A 74 24.40 -4.55 -5.05
C ARG A 74 24.83 -4.95 -3.64
N THR A 75 24.09 -5.86 -3.00
CA THR A 75 24.38 -6.36 -1.65
C THR A 75 24.64 -7.87 -1.62
N ALA A 76 25.16 -8.42 -2.72
CA ALA A 76 25.31 -9.87 -2.93
C ALA A 76 26.26 -10.57 -1.93
N PHE A 77 26.99 -9.81 -1.11
CA PHE A 77 27.87 -10.32 -0.06
C PHE A 77 27.13 -10.87 1.16
N LEU A 78 25.85 -10.55 1.35
CA LEU A 78 25.04 -11.07 2.45
C LEU A 78 24.37 -12.38 2.05
N PRO A 79 24.69 -13.51 2.73
CA PRO A 79 23.91 -14.73 2.55
C PRO A 79 22.44 -14.44 2.88
N GLN A 80 21.53 -14.86 2.01
CA GLN A 80 20.07 -14.73 2.16
C GLN A 80 19.45 -13.34 1.90
N ARG A 81 20.07 -12.49 1.07
CA ARG A 81 19.45 -11.20 0.63
C ARG A 81 18.64 -11.24 -0.67
N ASP A 82 18.85 -12.23 -1.51
CA ASP A 82 17.99 -12.46 -2.67
C ASP A 82 16.80 -13.32 -2.21
N PRO A 83 15.57 -12.79 -2.19
CA PRO A 83 14.40 -13.57 -1.80
C PRO A 83 14.15 -14.76 -2.73
N ASP A 84 14.67 -14.70 -3.97
CA ASP A 84 14.56 -15.78 -4.95
C ASP A 84 15.79 -16.71 -4.95
N ALA A 85 16.80 -16.48 -4.08
CA ALA A 85 17.98 -17.34 -4.05
C ALA A 85 17.60 -18.78 -3.67
N PRO A 86 18.30 -19.78 -4.26
CA PRO A 86 18.09 -21.16 -3.85
C PRO A 86 18.38 -21.30 -2.36
N GLY A 87 17.37 -21.74 -1.61
CA GLY A 87 17.51 -22.05 -0.20
C GLY A 87 18.55 -23.14 0.03
N ARG A 88 18.98 -23.31 1.29
CA ARG A 88 19.92 -24.38 1.64
C ARG A 88 19.29 -25.72 1.26
N ARG A 89 19.97 -26.50 0.41
CA ARG A 89 19.54 -27.86 0.08
C ARG A 89 19.32 -28.63 1.37
N ARG A 90 18.13 -29.21 1.53
CA ARG A 90 17.90 -30.16 2.62
C ARG A 90 18.67 -31.43 2.31
N PRO A 91 19.54 -31.92 3.20
CA PRO A 91 20.18 -33.22 3.03
C PRO A 91 19.10 -34.28 2.83
N ARG A 92 19.26 -35.12 1.81
CA ARG A 92 18.47 -36.36 1.73
C ARG A 92 19.07 -37.31 2.76
N ALA A 93 18.22 -38.01 3.51
CA ALA A 93 18.70 -39.04 4.41
C ALA A 93 19.56 -40.05 3.61
N PRO A 94 20.68 -40.53 4.17
CA PRO A 94 21.45 -41.59 3.52
C PRO A 94 20.52 -42.77 3.21
N GLY A 95 20.54 -43.21 1.95
CA GLY A 95 19.77 -44.39 1.52
C GLY A 95 20.37 -45.66 2.13
N HIS A 96 19.57 -46.72 2.23
CA HIS A 96 20.06 -48.04 2.63
C HIS A 96 21.17 -48.51 1.68
N ALA A 97 22.27 -49.01 2.23
CA ALA A 97 23.35 -49.60 1.45
C ALA A 97 22.80 -50.78 0.63
N LEU A 98 22.92 -50.71 -0.69
CA LEU A 98 22.58 -51.83 -1.56
C LEU A 98 23.64 -52.93 -1.38
N PRO A 99 23.26 -54.21 -1.33
CA PRO A 99 24.22 -55.31 -1.26
C PRO A 99 25.11 -55.26 -2.50
N ALA A 100 26.42 -55.20 -2.28
CA ALA A 100 27.39 -55.24 -3.36
C ALA A 100 27.30 -56.61 -4.04
N THR A 101 27.00 -56.63 -5.34
CA THR A 101 27.16 -57.83 -6.17
C THR A 101 28.66 -58.12 -6.29
N THR A 102 29.13 -59.16 -5.62
CA THR A 102 30.45 -59.74 -5.85
C THR A 102 30.37 -60.68 -7.05
N ALA A 103 31.32 -60.51 -7.99
CA ALA A 103 31.48 -61.30 -9.21
C ALA A 103 31.87 -62.76 -8.93
#